data_AF-A0A9P0AUM2-F1
#
_entry.id   AF-A0A9P0AUM2-F1
#
_cell.length_a   1.000
_cell.length_b   1.000
_cell.length_c   1.000
_cell.angle_alpha   90.00
_cell.angle_beta   90.00
_cell.angle_gamma   90.00
#
_symmetry.space_group_name_H-M   'P 1'
#
loop_
_entity.id
_entity.type
_entity.pdbx_description
1 polymer ?
#
loop_
_entity_poly.entity_id
_entity_poly.type
_entity_poly.pdbx_seq_one_letter_code
_entity_poly.pdbx_strand_id
1 'polypeptide(L)'
;YFIDVLVTRGSTDVDLYDFCKEPCGATLKCDHKCLGTCSACYQGRIHAKCAEKCGVPLVCNHECTDPCRQACKPCQKKCIYRCPHDRCDRKCGQECTPCAHPCDRNCDHQQCAKKCGEICTVPPCEEPCDKRLKCGHPCVGFCGDPCPTLCRICDQEELTEIFFGDEDEPDARFVQLKDCGHVLESKGLNSWFMQTDNEIQVKACPKCKSPVIETLRFSDYLKQAMLDVEKVKRKLNGTYNDNEMKRLELHKKLSNINLKVKERTPLIKPFMQALLKRITRLPSASELNAIQAKIQILEHIAKLCQVDNNDDFFKEIFGLTRVNNISYLIEGKRVINQVKMIMNVLENDRDDRISDQEIDDINQELTRLQRIVQFERIVASKHYAQVKTIVAEHVRIIENNLFSKLRYTNEVDANIMENLKELNTQAASEVQITEAERLNIVRAMGMYKGHWFKCPKGHVYAIEDCGDAATPGKCNECGA
;
A
#
# COMPACT_ATOMS: atom_id res chain seq x y z
N TYR A 1 34.82 -30.95 -5.91
CA TYR A 1 35.47 -30.94 -4.58
C TYR A 1 34.61 -30.37 -3.44
N PHE A 2 33.66 -29.44 -3.66
CA PHE A 2 32.71 -29.02 -2.61
C PHE A 2 31.37 -29.78 -2.59
N ILE A 3 31.17 -30.73 -3.52
CA ILE A 3 29.91 -31.48 -3.69
C ILE A 3 29.94 -32.83 -2.94
N ASP A 4 31.13 -33.39 -2.65
CA ASP A 4 31.25 -34.73 -2.05
C ASP A 4 31.15 -34.78 -0.52
N VAL A 5 31.14 -33.63 0.18
CA VAL A 5 31.17 -33.59 1.66
C VAL A 5 29.76 -33.53 2.30
N LEU A 6 28.71 -33.23 1.52
CA LEU A 6 27.35 -33.12 2.06
C LEU A 6 26.55 -34.44 2.06
N VAL A 7 27.04 -35.48 1.36
CA VAL A 7 26.34 -36.77 1.26
C VAL A 7 26.56 -37.66 2.50
N THR A 8 27.58 -37.38 3.33
CA THR A 8 27.97 -38.25 4.46
C THR A 8 27.31 -37.93 5.81
N ARG A 9 26.30 -37.06 5.87
CA ARG A 9 25.56 -36.78 7.12
C ARG A 9 24.05 -36.72 6.90
N GLY A 10 23.43 -37.87 6.61
CA GLY A 10 22.04 -38.24 7.00
C GLY A 10 20.95 -37.17 7.07
N SER A 11 20.93 -36.19 6.16
CA SER A 11 19.93 -35.12 6.08
C SER A 11 19.49 -35.02 4.61
N THR A 12 18.51 -35.83 4.25
CA THR A 12 17.88 -35.81 2.93
C THR A 12 16.75 -34.77 2.93
N ASP A 13 17.05 -33.52 2.59
CA ASP A 13 16.10 -32.53 2.01
C ASP A 13 16.79 -31.16 1.82
N VAL A 14 17.89 -31.12 1.07
CA VAL A 14 18.42 -29.83 0.61
C VAL A 14 18.24 -29.79 -0.90
N ASP A 15 17.23 -29.06 -1.34
CA ASP A 15 16.93 -28.90 -2.76
C ASP A 15 18.00 -27.99 -3.37
N LEU A 16 18.68 -28.44 -4.44
CA LEU A 16 19.73 -27.67 -5.10
C LEU A 16 19.22 -26.29 -5.57
N TYR A 17 17.91 -26.19 -5.83
CA TYR A 17 17.25 -24.94 -6.21
C TYR A 17 17.19 -23.90 -5.08
N ASP A 18 17.27 -24.32 -3.80
CA ASP A 18 17.30 -23.39 -2.66
C ASP A 18 18.57 -22.52 -2.67
N PHE A 19 19.59 -22.92 -3.42
CA PHE A 19 20.83 -22.17 -3.61
C PHE A 19 20.93 -21.45 -4.96
N CYS A 20 19.89 -21.50 -5.79
CA CYS A 20 19.92 -20.87 -7.11
C CYS A 20 19.92 -19.34 -6.98
N LYS A 21 21.03 -18.72 -7.40
CA LYS A 21 21.27 -17.27 -7.33
C LYS A 21 20.99 -16.52 -8.63
N GLU A 22 20.51 -17.22 -9.67
CA GLU A 22 20.15 -16.60 -10.94
C GLU A 22 19.14 -15.47 -10.71
N PRO A 23 19.27 -14.32 -11.39
CA PRO A 23 18.36 -13.19 -11.23
C PRO A 23 16.96 -13.57 -11.74
N CYS A 24 15.92 -13.15 -11.02
CA CYS A 24 14.54 -13.41 -11.41
C CYS A 24 14.14 -12.61 -12.66
N GLY A 25 14.34 -11.29 -12.66
CA GLY A 25 14.12 -10.44 -13.84
C GLY A 25 12.66 -10.29 -14.31
N ALA A 26 11.70 -10.92 -13.64
CA ALA A 26 10.27 -10.81 -13.95
C ALA A 26 9.77 -9.36 -13.79
N THR A 27 8.89 -8.91 -14.68
CA THR A 27 8.19 -7.63 -14.51
C THR A 27 7.09 -7.81 -13.46
N LEU A 28 7.13 -7.06 -12.37
CA LEU A 28 6.14 -7.11 -11.30
C LEU A 28 4.93 -6.21 -11.63
N LYS A 29 3.80 -6.39 -10.93
CA LYS A 29 2.60 -5.50 -11.03
C LYS A 29 2.86 -4.02 -10.73
N CYS A 30 4.03 -3.67 -10.19
CA CYS A 30 4.43 -2.28 -9.96
C CYS A 30 5.32 -1.70 -11.08
N ASP A 31 5.39 -2.40 -12.22
CA ASP A 31 6.18 -2.16 -13.43
C ASP A 31 7.71 -2.23 -13.28
N HIS A 32 8.18 -2.48 -12.06
CA HIS A 32 9.58 -2.70 -11.78
C HIS A 32 10.01 -4.14 -12.10
N LYS A 33 11.31 -4.30 -12.41
CA LYS A 33 11.93 -5.62 -12.53
C LYS A 33 12.17 -6.23 -11.15
N CYS A 34 11.91 -7.52 -11.02
CA CYS A 34 12.21 -8.26 -9.80
C CYS A 34 13.72 -8.40 -9.62
N LEU A 35 14.27 -7.75 -8.59
CA LEU A 35 15.67 -7.81 -8.20
C LEU A 35 16.00 -9.04 -7.31
N GLY A 36 15.03 -9.93 -7.09
CA GLY A 36 15.23 -11.17 -6.36
C GLY A 36 16.03 -12.22 -7.14
N THR A 37 16.47 -13.25 -6.45
CA THR A 37 17.04 -14.46 -7.06
C THR A 37 15.97 -15.53 -7.28
N CYS A 38 16.29 -16.53 -8.10
CA CYS A 38 15.47 -17.70 -8.32
C CYS A 38 15.06 -18.38 -7.01
N SER A 39 15.98 -18.57 -6.05
CA SER A 39 15.66 -19.11 -4.73
C SER A 39 14.77 -18.18 -3.89
N ALA A 40 15.04 -16.87 -3.88
CA ALA A 40 14.26 -15.89 -3.12
C ALA A 40 12.83 -15.72 -3.67
N CYS A 41 12.63 -15.98 -4.96
CA CYS A 41 11.34 -15.93 -5.64
C CYS A 41 10.62 -17.29 -5.67
N TYR A 42 11.14 -18.31 -5.00
CA TYR A 42 10.64 -19.70 -5.08
C TYR A 42 10.41 -20.14 -6.54
N GLN A 43 11.38 -19.86 -7.41
CA GLN A 43 11.33 -20.15 -8.85
C GLN A 43 10.16 -19.45 -9.58
N GLY A 44 9.78 -18.26 -9.12
CA GLY A 44 8.72 -17.44 -9.71
C GLY A 44 7.31 -17.74 -9.16
N ARG A 45 7.20 -18.61 -8.15
CA ARG A 45 5.94 -18.90 -7.46
C ARG A 45 5.48 -17.74 -6.58
N ILE A 46 6.42 -17.18 -5.80
CA ILE A 46 6.18 -15.99 -4.99
C ILE A 46 7.37 -15.06 -5.15
N HIS A 47 7.17 -13.94 -5.83
CA HIS A 47 8.24 -13.00 -6.11
C HIS A 47 8.75 -12.35 -4.82
N ALA A 48 10.06 -12.12 -4.79
CA ALA A 48 10.66 -11.30 -3.76
C ALA A 48 10.07 -9.89 -3.79
N LYS A 49 9.92 -9.32 -2.59
CA LYS A 49 9.45 -7.96 -2.38
C LYS A 49 10.24 -6.98 -3.26
N CYS A 50 9.55 -6.08 -3.94
CA CYS A 50 10.21 -5.08 -4.79
C CYS A 50 11.18 -4.22 -3.94
N ALA A 51 12.43 -4.14 -4.40
CA ALA A 51 13.50 -3.41 -3.74
C ALA A 51 13.85 -2.09 -4.45
N GLU A 52 13.21 -1.80 -5.58
CA GLU A 52 13.39 -0.54 -6.31
C GLU A 52 12.91 0.66 -5.47
N LYS A 53 13.59 1.79 -5.63
CA LYS A 53 13.21 3.04 -4.96
C LYS A 53 11.83 3.47 -5.44
N CYS A 54 10.93 3.83 -4.52
CA CYS A 54 9.61 4.31 -4.91
C CYS A 54 9.70 5.67 -5.62
N GLY A 55 10.33 6.67 -5.00
CA GLY A 55 10.58 7.99 -5.61
C GLY A 55 9.33 8.84 -5.87
N VAL A 56 8.13 8.32 -5.63
CA VAL A 56 6.87 9.04 -5.87
C VAL A 56 6.68 10.17 -4.83
N PRO A 57 6.29 11.39 -5.27
CA PRO A 57 5.90 12.45 -4.35
C PRO A 57 4.59 12.09 -3.65
N LEU A 58 4.60 12.12 -2.32
CA LEU A 58 3.40 11.91 -1.50
C LEU A 58 2.49 13.16 -1.57
N VAL A 59 1.25 13.10 -1.07
CA VAL A 59 0.31 14.26 -1.01
C VAL A 59 0.87 15.50 -0.30
N CYS A 60 1.90 15.31 0.53
CA CYS A 60 2.63 16.38 1.21
C CYS A 60 3.85 16.87 0.43
N ASN A 61 4.00 16.49 -0.84
CA ASN A 61 5.12 16.73 -1.74
C ASN A 61 6.49 16.20 -1.27
N HIS A 62 6.52 15.38 -0.21
CA HIS A 62 7.72 14.66 0.17
C HIS A 62 7.93 13.45 -0.71
N GLU A 63 9.14 13.30 -1.25
CA GLU A 63 9.55 12.08 -1.94
C GLU A 63 9.55 10.87 -0.99
N CYS A 64 8.93 9.76 -1.41
CA CYS A 64 8.95 8.49 -0.70
C CYS A 64 10.34 7.83 -0.76
N THR A 65 10.92 7.54 0.41
CA THR A 65 12.25 6.92 0.55
C THR A 65 12.18 5.40 0.75
N ASP A 66 10.98 4.85 0.92
CA ASP A 66 10.80 3.41 1.10
C ASP A 66 10.93 2.66 -0.24
N PRO A 67 11.33 1.37 -0.22
CA PRO A 67 11.20 0.51 -1.39
C PRO A 67 9.76 0.47 -1.90
N CYS A 68 9.60 0.24 -3.20
CA CYS A 68 8.29 0.17 -3.84
C CYS A 68 7.39 -0.88 -3.17
N ARG A 69 6.20 -0.44 -2.73
CA ARG A 69 5.14 -1.29 -2.16
C ARG A 69 3.79 -1.08 -2.84
N GLN A 70 3.74 -0.32 -3.95
CA GLN A 70 2.55 0.25 -4.59
C GLN A 70 1.77 1.23 -3.70
N ALA A 71 1.58 0.91 -2.41
CA ALA A 71 1.05 1.78 -1.37
C ALA A 71 2.17 2.23 -0.41
N CYS A 72 2.44 3.54 -0.33
CA CYS A 72 3.46 4.12 0.55
C CYS A 72 2.94 4.36 1.98
N LYS A 73 3.84 4.36 2.96
CA LYS A 73 3.49 4.65 4.36
C LYS A 73 3.19 6.14 4.52
N PRO A 74 2.43 6.54 5.56
CA PRO A 74 2.35 7.94 5.94
C PRO A 74 3.75 8.54 6.10
N CYS A 75 3.93 9.76 5.59
CA CYS A 75 5.24 10.40 5.54
C CYS A 75 5.87 10.53 6.93
N GLN A 76 7.14 10.14 7.06
CA GLN A 76 7.89 10.19 8.31
C GLN A 76 8.84 11.41 8.41
N LYS A 77 8.95 12.22 7.34
CA LYS A 77 9.77 13.45 7.34
C LYS A 77 9.15 14.53 8.24
N LYS A 78 9.92 15.57 8.60
CA LYS A 78 9.41 16.74 9.31
C LYS A 78 8.31 17.41 8.48
N CYS A 79 7.24 17.85 9.12
CA CYS A 79 6.14 18.49 8.41
C CYS A 79 6.57 19.81 7.72
N ILE A 80 6.10 20.05 6.50
CA ILE A 80 6.37 21.29 5.75
C ILE A 80 5.44 22.44 6.13
N TYR A 81 4.30 22.14 6.76
CA TYR A 81 3.30 23.14 7.11
C TYR A 81 3.83 24.09 8.18
N ARG A 82 3.69 25.38 7.88
CA ARG A 82 4.05 26.50 8.73
C ARG A 82 3.19 27.69 8.34
N CYS A 83 3.04 28.60 9.28
CA CYS A 83 2.40 29.89 9.06
C CYS A 83 3.29 30.98 9.68
N PRO A 84 2.98 32.27 9.48
CA PRO A 84 3.76 33.35 10.09
C PRO A 84 3.86 33.28 11.63
N HIS A 85 2.94 32.56 12.28
CA HIS A 85 2.90 32.40 13.73
C HIS A 85 3.69 31.22 14.25
N ASP A 86 3.69 30.09 13.55
CA ASP A 86 4.21 28.82 14.09
C ASP A 86 4.52 27.80 12.99
N ARG A 87 5.34 26.79 13.34
CA ARG A 87 5.74 25.68 12.46
C ARG A 87 5.27 24.36 13.04
N CYS A 88 4.82 23.45 12.18
CA CYS A 88 4.41 22.13 12.66
C CYS A 88 5.63 21.28 13.06
N ASP A 89 5.68 20.86 14.32
CA ASP A 89 6.74 19.97 14.85
C ASP A 89 6.41 18.48 14.80
N ARG A 90 5.26 18.11 14.24
CA ARG A 90 4.85 16.71 14.07
C ARG A 90 5.52 16.08 12.84
N LYS A 91 5.46 14.75 12.76
CA LYS A 91 5.79 14.04 11.51
C LYS A 91 4.76 14.40 10.45
N CYS A 92 5.20 14.55 9.21
CA CYS A 92 4.34 15.07 8.14
C CYS A 92 3.09 14.21 7.91
N GLY A 93 3.16 12.89 8.05
CA GLY A 93 2.01 11.98 7.93
C GLY A 93 1.00 12.04 9.08
N GLN A 94 1.29 12.76 10.17
CA GLN A 94 0.36 12.97 11.29
C GLN A 94 -0.52 14.20 11.08
N GLU A 95 -1.72 14.18 11.66
CA GLU A 95 -2.64 15.32 11.58
C GLU A 95 -2.00 16.58 12.18
N CYS A 96 -2.09 17.68 11.44
CA CYS A 96 -1.62 19.00 11.89
C CYS A 96 -2.69 19.69 12.73
N THR A 97 -2.27 20.43 13.76
CA THR A 97 -3.18 21.29 14.52
C THR A 97 -3.35 22.63 13.80
N PRO A 98 -4.57 23.05 13.44
CA PRO A 98 -4.80 24.35 12.81
C PRO A 98 -4.35 25.51 13.72
N CYS A 99 -3.81 26.57 13.13
CA CYS A 99 -3.37 27.74 13.88
C CYS A 99 -4.55 28.57 14.41
N ALA A 100 -4.57 28.83 15.73
CA ALA A 100 -5.63 29.56 16.42
C ALA A 100 -5.36 31.08 16.58
N HIS A 101 -4.22 31.56 16.10
CA HIS A 101 -3.91 33.00 16.07
C HIS A 101 -4.84 33.76 15.11
N PRO A 102 -5.04 35.08 15.31
CA PRO A 102 -5.73 35.92 14.32
C PRO A 102 -5.10 35.79 12.93
N CYS A 103 -5.89 35.94 11.87
CA CYS A 103 -5.36 35.90 10.52
C CYS A 103 -4.59 37.19 10.18
N ASP A 104 -3.39 37.06 9.62
CA ASP A 104 -2.55 38.20 9.19
C ASP A 104 -3.08 38.95 7.96
N ARG A 105 -4.14 38.46 7.31
CA ARG A 105 -4.75 39.11 6.15
C ARG A 105 -5.50 40.36 6.63
N ASN A 106 -4.79 41.46 6.70
CA ASN A 106 -5.30 42.80 6.98
C ASN A 106 -4.58 43.85 6.11
N CYS A 107 -5.30 44.89 5.74
CA CYS A 107 -4.78 46.13 5.19
C CYS A 107 -5.81 47.25 5.44
N ASP A 108 -5.50 48.47 5.02
CA ASP A 108 -6.40 49.63 5.20
C ASP A 108 -7.75 49.45 4.50
N HIS A 109 -7.83 48.57 3.49
CA HIS A 109 -9.05 48.29 2.74
C HIS A 109 -9.90 47.16 3.34
N GLN A 110 -9.30 46.22 4.08
CA GLN A 110 -10.00 45.01 4.53
C GLN A 110 -9.28 44.29 5.68
N GLN A 111 -10.05 43.62 6.53
CA GLN A 111 -9.54 42.83 7.65
C GLN A 111 -10.26 41.48 7.77
N CYS A 112 -9.50 40.39 7.81
CA CYS A 112 -10.04 39.06 8.05
C CYS A 112 -10.36 38.85 9.54
N ALA A 113 -11.60 38.44 9.86
CA ALA A 113 -12.03 38.16 11.23
C ALA A 113 -11.77 36.70 11.68
N LYS A 114 -11.32 35.84 10.77
CA LYS A 114 -11.10 34.40 11.02
C LYS A 114 -9.75 34.12 11.67
N LYS A 115 -9.60 32.90 12.20
CA LYS A 115 -8.30 32.40 12.66
C LYS A 115 -7.39 32.04 11.48
N CYS A 116 -6.08 32.05 11.71
CA CYS A 116 -5.08 31.78 10.68
C CYS A 116 -5.29 30.42 9.99
N GLY A 117 -5.68 29.38 10.73
CA GLY A 117 -5.96 28.05 10.17
C GLY A 117 -7.32 27.89 9.47
N GLU A 118 -8.20 28.87 9.55
CA GLU A 118 -9.53 28.83 8.93
C GLU A 118 -9.52 29.49 7.53
N ILE A 119 -10.39 29.04 6.63
CA ILE A 119 -10.61 29.69 5.33
C ILE A 119 -10.98 31.16 5.54
N CYS A 120 -10.33 32.07 4.82
CA CYS A 120 -10.56 33.51 4.96
C CYS A 120 -11.98 33.87 4.46
N THR A 121 -12.56 34.92 5.05
CA THR A 121 -13.86 35.47 4.62
C THR A 121 -13.73 36.62 3.63
N VAL A 122 -12.52 37.17 3.47
CA VAL A 122 -12.22 38.30 2.58
C VAL A 122 -11.18 37.85 1.54
N PRO A 123 -11.31 38.23 0.25
CA PRO A 123 -10.33 37.92 -0.78
C PRO A 123 -8.99 38.64 -0.53
N PRO A 124 -7.90 38.32 -1.24
CA PRO A 124 -6.72 39.18 -1.26
C PRO A 124 -7.07 40.59 -1.77
N CYS A 125 -6.34 41.61 -1.30
CA CYS A 125 -6.58 43.00 -1.70
C CYS A 125 -5.98 43.23 -3.08
N GLU A 126 -6.78 43.66 -4.05
CA GLU A 126 -6.31 43.90 -5.44
C GLU A 126 -5.85 45.34 -5.70
N GLU A 127 -5.91 46.20 -4.69
CA GLU A 127 -5.40 47.57 -4.80
C GLU A 127 -3.87 47.58 -4.96
N PRO A 128 -3.31 48.44 -5.84
CA PRO A 128 -1.87 48.63 -5.96
C PRO A 128 -1.23 49.02 -4.62
N CYS A 129 0.02 48.62 -4.42
CA CYS A 129 0.76 49.02 -3.23
C CYS A 129 1.24 50.48 -3.33
N ASP A 130 0.82 51.33 -2.40
CA ASP A 130 1.25 52.75 -2.34
C ASP A 130 2.68 52.96 -1.81
N LYS A 131 3.38 51.89 -1.42
CA LYS A 131 4.73 51.97 -0.86
C LYS A 131 5.77 52.18 -1.97
N ARG A 132 6.90 52.78 -1.58
CA ARG A 132 8.10 52.87 -2.41
C ARG A 132 9.12 51.81 -2.00
N LEU A 133 9.79 51.22 -2.97
CA LEU A 133 10.90 50.28 -2.75
C LEU A 133 12.14 51.02 -2.24
N LYS A 134 13.17 50.28 -1.80
CA LYS A 134 14.43 50.87 -1.29
C LYS A 134 15.15 51.76 -2.32
N CYS A 135 14.97 51.50 -3.61
CA CYS A 135 15.48 52.32 -4.71
C CYS A 135 14.69 53.62 -4.93
N GLY A 136 13.60 53.86 -4.18
CA GLY A 136 12.76 55.06 -4.27
C GLY A 136 11.63 54.97 -5.30
N HIS A 137 11.64 53.95 -6.17
CA HIS A 137 10.60 53.73 -7.17
C HIS A 137 9.31 53.13 -6.58
N PRO A 138 8.15 53.31 -7.24
CA PRO A 138 6.88 52.70 -6.83
C PRO A 138 6.95 51.17 -6.77
N CYS A 139 6.27 50.59 -5.79
CA CYS A 139 6.12 49.15 -5.67
C CYS A 139 5.29 48.56 -6.82
N VAL A 140 5.67 47.38 -7.29
CA VAL A 140 4.98 46.65 -8.37
C VAL A 140 3.99 45.59 -7.84
N GLY A 141 3.84 45.49 -6.52
CA GLY A 141 2.96 44.52 -5.86
C GLY A 141 1.63 45.14 -5.41
N PHE A 142 0.94 44.42 -4.52
CA PHE A 142 -0.38 44.77 -4.02
C PHE A 142 -0.37 45.26 -2.57
N CYS A 143 -1.40 45.99 -2.19
CA CYS A 143 -1.63 46.39 -0.81
C CYS A 143 -1.84 45.16 0.10
N GLY A 144 -1.28 45.18 1.31
CA GLY A 144 -1.34 44.07 2.28
C GLY A 144 -0.36 42.93 2.03
N ASP A 145 0.22 42.81 0.83
CA ASP A 145 1.24 41.82 0.52
C ASP A 145 2.65 42.31 0.86
N PRO A 146 3.63 41.38 1.05
CA PRO A 146 5.03 41.74 1.04
C PRO A 146 5.40 42.41 -0.29
N CYS A 147 6.01 43.60 -0.22
CA CYS A 147 6.50 44.29 -1.42
C CYS A 147 7.55 43.42 -2.12
N PRO A 148 7.41 43.14 -3.43
CA PRO A 148 8.42 42.43 -4.19
C PRO A 148 9.79 43.10 -4.12
N THR A 149 10.85 42.29 -4.09
CA THR A 149 12.23 42.81 -4.07
C THR A 149 12.65 43.44 -5.40
N LEU A 150 12.05 43.03 -6.51
CA LEU A 150 12.36 43.53 -7.85
C LEU A 150 11.57 44.81 -8.17
N CYS A 151 12.23 45.72 -8.87
CA CYS A 151 11.71 47.00 -9.30
C CYS A 151 11.58 47.06 -10.82
N ARG A 152 10.46 47.59 -11.33
CA ARG A 152 10.21 47.77 -12.77
C ARG A 152 11.25 48.64 -13.49
N ILE A 153 11.95 49.53 -12.78
CA ILE A 153 12.95 50.45 -13.36
C ILE A 153 14.37 49.93 -13.16
N CYS A 154 14.71 49.47 -11.95
CA CYS A 154 16.07 49.00 -11.66
C CYS A 154 16.34 47.60 -12.19
N ASP A 155 15.31 46.74 -12.20
CA ASP A 155 15.40 45.31 -12.48
C ASP A 155 14.51 44.95 -13.68
N GLN A 156 14.39 45.86 -14.65
CA GLN A 156 13.47 45.74 -15.78
C GLN A 156 13.70 44.43 -16.57
N GLU A 157 14.94 44.06 -16.84
CA GLU A 157 15.28 42.85 -17.59
C GLU A 157 14.80 41.58 -16.87
N GLU A 158 14.99 41.48 -15.55
CA GLU A 158 14.56 40.32 -14.76
C GLU A 158 13.04 40.29 -14.58
N LEU A 159 12.41 41.45 -14.39
CA LEU A 159 10.97 41.56 -14.14
C LEU A 159 10.13 41.31 -15.41
N THR A 160 10.65 41.68 -16.57
CA THR A 160 10.00 41.51 -17.88
C THR A 160 10.44 40.23 -18.61
N GLU A 161 11.24 39.39 -17.96
CA GLU A 161 11.58 38.06 -18.47
C GLU A 161 10.28 37.25 -18.65
N ILE A 162 9.93 36.98 -19.90
CA ILE A 162 8.70 36.30 -20.26
C ILE A 162 8.69 34.90 -19.64
N PHE A 163 7.69 34.64 -18.79
CA PHE A 163 7.48 33.35 -18.16
C PHE A 163 6.04 32.87 -18.31
N PHE A 164 5.07 33.75 -18.12
CA PHE A 164 3.63 33.52 -18.33
C PHE A 164 3.06 34.23 -19.56
N GLY A 165 3.75 35.26 -20.07
CA GLY A 165 3.37 35.95 -21.31
C GLY A 165 2.90 37.40 -21.13
N ASP A 166 2.57 37.81 -19.90
CA ASP A 166 2.02 39.13 -19.58
C ASP A 166 3.00 39.99 -18.75
N GLU A 167 4.26 39.56 -18.59
CA GLU A 167 5.25 40.21 -17.73
C GLU A 167 5.65 41.62 -18.19
N ASP A 168 5.61 41.90 -19.49
CA ASP A 168 6.03 43.17 -20.09
C ASP A 168 4.91 44.24 -20.09
N GLU A 169 3.68 43.90 -19.67
CA GLU A 169 2.58 44.86 -19.60
C GLU A 169 2.90 46.02 -18.63
N PRO A 170 2.66 47.29 -19.01
CA PRO A 170 2.98 48.47 -18.19
C PRO A 170 2.29 48.48 -16.81
N ASP A 171 1.13 47.85 -16.69
CA ASP A 171 0.33 47.76 -15.47
C ASP A 171 0.46 46.41 -14.76
N ALA A 172 1.24 45.46 -15.30
CA ALA A 172 1.49 44.16 -14.66
C ALA A 172 1.86 44.30 -13.17
N ARG A 173 1.34 43.38 -12.37
CA ARG A 173 1.59 43.34 -10.93
C ARG A 173 2.24 42.02 -10.56
N PHE A 174 3.12 42.08 -9.58
CA PHE A 174 3.99 40.96 -9.25
C PHE A 174 3.81 40.55 -7.79
N VAL A 175 3.93 39.25 -7.56
CA VAL A 175 3.82 38.63 -6.24
C VAL A 175 5.14 37.95 -5.93
N GLN A 176 5.69 38.22 -4.75
CA GLN A 176 6.85 37.50 -4.25
C GLN A 176 6.42 36.33 -3.38
N LEU A 177 6.80 35.11 -3.80
CA LEU A 177 6.55 33.91 -3.02
C LEU A 177 7.46 33.89 -1.78
N LYS A 178 6.87 33.92 -0.58
CA LYS A 178 7.65 33.91 0.69
C LYS A 178 8.55 32.69 0.84
N ASP A 179 8.11 31.55 0.29
CA ASP A 179 8.76 30.26 0.49
C ASP A 179 10.07 30.09 -0.30
N CYS A 180 10.25 30.82 -1.40
CA CYS A 180 11.43 30.69 -2.27
C CYS A 180 12.01 32.02 -2.77
N GLY A 181 11.34 33.14 -2.54
CA GLY A 181 11.78 34.47 -2.93
C GLY A 181 11.52 34.86 -4.39
N HIS A 182 11.11 33.92 -5.25
CA HIS A 182 10.80 34.22 -6.65
C HIS A 182 9.66 35.25 -6.77
N VAL A 183 9.89 36.24 -7.63
CA VAL A 183 8.91 37.25 -8.03
C VAL A 183 8.31 36.83 -9.37
N LEU A 184 6.98 36.78 -9.44
CA LEU A 184 6.24 36.27 -10.58
C LEU A 184 5.03 37.16 -10.86
N GLU A 185 4.63 37.25 -12.12
CA GLU A 185 3.44 37.98 -12.54
C GLU A 185 2.18 37.33 -11.93
N SER A 186 1.25 38.19 -11.47
CA SER A 186 0.11 37.80 -10.65
C SER A 186 -0.97 37.01 -11.40
N LYS A 187 -1.36 37.42 -12.61
CA LYS A 187 -2.41 36.76 -13.42
C LYS A 187 -2.01 35.33 -13.79
N GLY A 188 -0.78 35.15 -14.28
CA GLY A 188 -0.19 33.86 -14.61
C GLY A 188 -0.03 32.97 -13.39
N LEU A 189 0.48 33.53 -12.28
CA LEU A 189 0.60 32.79 -11.03
C LEU A 189 -0.77 32.40 -10.44
N ASN A 190 -1.78 33.27 -10.53
CA ASN A 190 -3.14 32.96 -10.11
C ASN A 190 -3.72 31.81 -10.96
N SER A 191 -3.52 31.85 -12.27
CA SER A 191 -3.95 30.78 -13.17
C SER A 191 -3.29 29.44 -12.81
N TRP A 192 -1.98 29.45 -12.50
CA TRP A 192 -1.27 28.27 -11.99
C TRP A 192 -1.92 27.71 -10.71
N PHE A 193 -2.30 28.55 -9.74
CA PHE A 193 -2.97 28.12 -8.52
C PHE A 193 -4.43 27.69 -8.71
N MET A 194 -5.14 28.28 -9.68
CA MET A 194 -6.56 28.00 -9.95
C MET A 194 -6.80 26.84 -10.92
N GLN A 195 -5.77 26.29 -11.57
CA GLN A 195 -5.89 25.04 -12.34
C GLN A 195 -6.59 23.96 -11.51
N THR A 196 -7.77 23.54 -11.97
CA THR A 196 -8.65 22.59 -11.30
C THR A 196 -8.30 21.17 -11.68
N ASP A 197 -7.27 20.64 -11.04
CA ASP A 197 -7.14 19.18 -10.97
C ASP A 197 -7.86 18.74 -9.69
N ASN A 198 -8.73 17.74 -9.78
CA ASN A 198 -9.36 17.13 -8.60
C ASN A 198 -8.33 16.49 -7.66
N GLU A 199 -7.06 16.49 -8.05
CA GLU A 199 -5.92 16.01 -7.32
C GLU A 199 -5.59 16.87 -6.09
N ILE A 200 -5.37 16.18 -4.97
CA ILE A 200 -4.95 16.71 -3.68
C ILE A 200 -3.43 16.73 -3.65
N GLN A 201 -2.86 17.88 -3.95
CA GLN A 201 -1.43 18.14 -3.84
C GLN A 201 -1.14 19.57 -3.38
N VAL A 202 0.01 19.75 -2.75
CA VAL A 202 0.54 21.08 -2.43
C VAL A 202 1.21 21.65 -3.68
N LYS A 203 0.63 22.70 -4.27
CA LYS A 203 1.24 23.38 -5.42
C LYS A 203 2.58 24.00 -5.06
N ALA A 204 3.49 23.92 -6.03
CA ALA A 204 4.84 24.39 -5.91
C ALA A 204 5.08 25.63 -6.80
N CYS A 205 6.16 26.35 -6.51
CA CYS A 205 6.64 27.43 -7.37
C CYS A 205 6.90 26.90 -8.78
N PRO A 206 6.40 27.56 -9.84
CA PRO A 206 6.57 27.09 -11.21
C PRO A 206 8.04 27.15 -11.68
N LYS A 207 8.84 28.10 -11.17
CA LYS A 207 10.28 28.26 -11.45
C LYS A 207 11.15 27.18 -10.77
N CYS A 208 11.05 27.01 -9.45
CA CYS A 208 11.99 26.17 -8.69
C CYS A 208 11.39 24.92 -8.03
N LYS A 209 10.08 24.67 -8.19
CA LYS A 209 9.35 23.54 -7.60
C LYS A 209 9.36 23.48 -6.06
N SER A 210 9.78 24.55 -5.38
CA SER A 210 9.62 24.67 -3.92
C SER A 210 8.13 24.74 -3.54
N PRO A 211 7.66 23.98 -2.53
CA PRO A 211 6.28 24.08 -2.06
C PRO A 211 5.91 25.50 -1.62
N VAL A 212 4.77 26.01 -2.06
CA VAL A 212 4.25 27.30 -1.59
C VAL A 212 3.31 27.04 -0.43
N ILE A 213 3.56 27.65 0.73
CA ILE A 213 2.85 27.37 1.99
C ILE A 213 2.44 28.66 2.71
N GLU A 214 3.28 29.71 2.69
CA GLU A 214 3.08 30.89 3.53
C GLU A 214 2.59 32.15 2.79
N THR A 215 2.49 32.08 1.46
CA THR A 215 2.16 33.26 0.65
C THR A 215 0.67 33.62 0.81
N LEU A 216 0.39 34.65 1.63
CA LEU A 216 -0.96 35.02 2.09
C LEU A 216 -1.96 35.34 0.98
N ARG A 217 -1.52 35.89 -0.16
CA ARG A 217 -2.39 36.16 -1.31
C ARG A 217 -3.14 34.90 -1.77
N PHE A 218 -2.44 33.77 -1.80
CA PHE A 218 -2.99 32.47 -2.18
C PHE A 218 -3.54 31.68 -0.99
N SER A 219 -3.76 32.31 0.17
CA SER A 219 -4.12 31.57 1.39
C SER A 219 -5.37 30.73 1.27
N ASP A 220 -6.33 31.12 0.43
CA ASP A 220 -7.58 30.38 0.26
C ASP A 220 -7.32 29.01 -0.39
N TYR A 221 -6.53 29.01 -1.47
CA TYR A 221 -6.03 27.78 -2.08
C TYR A 221 -5.17 26.97 -1.10
N LEU A 222 -4.19 27.61 -0.45
CA LEU A 222 -3.22 26.93 0.42
C LEU A 222 -3.90 26.27 1.62
N LYS A 223 -4.84 26.96 2.26
CA LYS A 223 -5.62 26.42 3.38
C LYS A 223 -6.55 25.29 2.93
N GLN A 224 -7.19 25.43 1.76
CA GLN A 224 -8.03 24.35 1.22
C GLN A 224 -7.20 23.10 0.89
N ALA A 225 -6.04 23.26 0.23
CA ALA A 225 -5.12 22.17 -0.05
C ALA A 225 -4.63 21.51 1.25
N MET A 226 -4.33 22.30 2.28
CA MET A 226 -3.98 21.79 3.61
C MET A 226 -5.13 20.96 4.21
N LEU A 227 -6.37 21.46 4.20
CA LEU A 227 -7.52 20.71 4.71
C LEU A 227 -7.74 19.39 3.97
N ASP A 228 -7.58 19.38 2.64
CA ASP A 228 -7.72 18.17 1.84
C ASP A 228 -6.60 17.15 2.14
N VAL A 229 -5.35 17.62 2.33
CA VAL A 229 -4.24 16.77 2.80
C VAL A 229 -4.50 16.23 4.22
N GLU A 230 -5.07 17.02 5.13
CA GLU A 230 -5.43 16.57 6.48
C GLU A 230 -6.51 15.47 6.45
N LYS A 231 -7.49 15.54 5.54
CA LYS A 231 -8.46 14.45 5.34
C LYS A 231 -7.77 13.15 4.90
N VAL A 232 -6.78 13.23 4.01
CA VAL A 232 -5.99 12.07 3.58
C VAL A 232 -5.23 11.47 4.77
N LYS A 233 -4.54 12.30 5.56
CA LYS A 233 -3.83 11.84 6.77
C LYS A 233 -4.78 11.17 7.76
N ARG A 234 -5.97 11.74 7.99
CA ARG A 234 -6.99 11.15 8.86
C ARG A 234 -7.47 9.80 8.34
N LYS A 235 -7.69 9.65 7.02
CA LYS A 235 -8.12 8.38 6.41
C LYS A 235 -7.06 7.28 6.54
N LEU A 236 -5.77 7.65 6.48
CA LEU A 236 -4.65 6.71 6.65
C LEU A 236 -4.37 6.35 8.11
N ASN A 237 -4.48 7.33 9.02
CA ASN A 237 -4.21 7.12 10.43
C ASN A 237 -5.41 6.53 11.18
N GLY A 238 -6.63 6.83 10.75
CA GLY A 238 -7.87 6.51 11.46
C GLY A 238 -8.11 7.40 12.68
N THR A 239 -9.28 7.28 13.28
CA THR A 239 -9.57 7.88 14.59
C THR A 239 -9.20 6.90 15.70
N TYR A 240 -8.99 7.40 16.92
CA TYR A 240 -8.69 6.54 18.08
C TYR A 240 -9.79 5.48 18.29
N ASN A 241 -11.07 5.88 18.25
CA ASN A 241 -12.19 4.98 18.49
C ASN A 241 -12.30 3.89 17.41
N ASP A 242 -12.19 4.26 16.14
CA ASP A 242 -12.28 3.29 15.03
C ASP A 242 -11.12 2.30 15.07
N ASN A 243 -9.90 2.81 15.33
CA ASN A 243 -8.72 1.98 15.45
C ASN A 243 -8.82 1.03 16.63
N GLU A 244 -9.32 1.49 17.77
CA GLU A 244 -9.49 0.67 18.98
C GLU A 244 -10.54 -0.43 18.77
N MET A 245 -11.69 -0.11 18.17
CA MET A 245 -12.70 -1.11 17.82
C MET A 245 -12.13 -2.18 16.88
N LYS A 246 -11.44 -1.75 15.82
CA LYS A 246 -10.82 -2.67 14.85
C LYS A 246 -9.70 -3.49 15.48
N ARG A 247 -8.90 -2.90 16.37
CA ARG A 247 -7.85 -3.61 17.12
C ARG A 247 -8.44 -4.73 17.98
N LEU A 248 -9.53 -4.46 18.70
CA LEU A 248 -10.24 -5.46 19.52
C LEU A 248 -10.85 -6.57 18.65
N GLU A 249 -11.43 -6.22 17.49
CA GLU A 249 -11.94 -7.19 16.52
C GLU A 249 -10.84 -8.13 16.01
N LEU A 250 -9.71 -7.58 15.54
CA LEU A 250 -8.58 -8.36 15.04
C LEU A 250 -7.95 -9.23 16.13
N HIS A 251 -7.85 -8.71 17.37
CA HIS A 251 -7.39 -9.48 18.52
C HIS A 251 -8.30 -10.69 18.81
N LYS A 252 -9.63 -10.50 18.73
CA LYS A 252 -10.61 -11.59 18.90
C LYS A 252 -10.49 -12.63 17.78
N LYS A 253 -10.37 -12.21 16.52
CA LYS A 253 -10.16 -13.11 15.38
C LYS A 253 -8.91 -13.96 15.56
N LEU A 254 -7.78 -13.32 15.88
CA LEU A 254 -6.51 -14.01 16.08
C LEU A 254 -6.55 -14.99 17.27
N SER A 255 -7.18 -14.60 18.37
CA SER A 255 -7.43 -15.49 19.51
C SER A 255 -8.28 -16.71 19.13
N ASN A 256 -9.33 -16.53 18.32
CA ASN A 256 -10.18 -17.63 17.85
C ASN A 256 -9.41 -18.61 16.97
N ILE A 257 -8.53 -18.12 16.09
CA ILE A 257 -7.64 -18.98 15.27
C ILE A 257 -6.72 -19.79 16.20
N ASN A 258 -6.12 -19.13 17.20
CA ASN A 258 -5.22 -19.80 18.14
C ASN A 258 -5.92 -20.93 18.92
N LEU A 259 -7.18 -20.72 19.33
CA LEU A 259 -8.00 -21.76 19.98
C LEU A 259 -8.30 -22.94 19.04
N LYS A 260 -8.66 -22.65 17.79
CA LYS A 260 -8.99 -23.67 16.79
C LYS A 260 -7.77 -24.51 16.39
N VAL A 261 -6.60 -23.90 16.29
CA VAL A 261 -5.33 -24.57 15.93
C VAL A 261 -4.70 -25.32 17.13
N LYS A 262 -5.33 -25.24 18.33
CA LYS A 262 -4.97 -25.97 19.58
C LYS A 262 -3.47 -26.04 19.87
N GLU A 263 -2.74 -24.93 20.05
CA GLU A 263 -1.32 -24.88 20.51
C GLU A 263 -0.27 -25.83 19.84
N ARG A 264 -0.65 -26.66 18.87
CA ARG A 264 0.06 -27.90 18.50
C ARG A 264 0.89 -27.78 17.23
N THR A 265 0.87 -26.64 16.55
CA THR A 265 1.72 -26.40 15.38
C THR A 265 2.85 -25.41 15.73
N PRO A 266 4.09 -25.88 15.97
CA PRO A 266 5.24 -24.98 16.15
C PRO A 266 5.46 -24.04 14.95
N LEU A 267 4.85 -24.34 13.80
CA LEU A 267 4.89 -23.54 12.59
C LEU A 267 4.12 -22.21 12.66
N ILE A 268 2.94 -22.17 13.28
CA ILE A 268 2.05 -20.99 13.21
C ILE A 268 2.20 -20.10 14.46
N LYS A 269 2.65 -20.67 15.59
CA LYS A 269 2.78 -19.98 16.88
C LYS A 269 3.68 -18.73 16.83
N PRO A 270 4.90 -18.76 16.24
CA PRO A 270 5.76 -17.57 16.18
C PRO A 270 5.11 -16.41 15.43
N PHE A 271 4.50 -16.70 14.28
CA PHE A 271 3.78 -15.71 13.49
C PHE A 271 2.59 -15.09 14.24
N MET A 272 1.78 -15.91 14.92
CA MET A 272 0.66 -15.40 15.73
C MET A 272 1.14 -14.48 16.86
N GLN A 273 2.25 -14.84 17.53
CA GLN A 273 2.85 -14.00 18.57
C GLN A 273 3.35 -12.67 18.00
N ALA A 274 3.97 -12.68 16.82
CA ALA A 274 4.41 -11.47 16.14
C ALA A 274 3.22 -10.54 15.80
N LEU A 275 2.12 -11.10 15.29
CA LEU A 275 0.88 -10.34 15.02
C LEU A 275 0.25 -9.78 16.30
N LEU A 276 0.15 -10.57 17.39
CA LEU A 276 -0.36 -10.10 18.68
C LEU A 276 0.46 -8.92 19.23
N LYS A 277 1.79 -9.02 19.14
CA LYS A 277 2.71 -7.93 19.55
C LYS A 277 2.49 -6.65 18.74
N ARG A 278 2.04 -6.76 17.49
CA ARG A 278 1.73 -5.61 16.63
C ARG A 278 0.37 -5.00 16.94
N ILE A 279 -0.65 -5.84 17.12
CA ILE A 279 -2.00 -5.42 17.53
C ILE A 279 -1.97 -4.65 18.85
N THR A 280 -1.07 -5.00 19.77
CA THR A 280 -0.95 -4.36 21.09
C THR A 280 -0.23 -3.00 21.08
N ARG A 281 0.35 -2.57 19.95
CA ARG A 281 1.15 -1.33 19.83
C ARG A 281 0.37 -0.09 19.37
N LEU A 282 -0.95 -0.06 19.52
CA LEU A 282 -1.83 1.03 19.04
C LEU A 282 -1.58 1.41 17.56
N PRO A 283 -1.73 0.45 16.63
CA PRO A 283 -1.51 0.68 15.21
C PRO A 283 -2.47 1.71 14.59
N SER A 284 -2.00 2.39 13.56
CA SER A 284 -2.82 3.22 12.65
C SER A 284 -3.81 2.39 11.83
N ALA A 285 -4.81 3.01 11.22
CA ALA A 285 -5.76 2.34 10.33
C ALA A 285 -5.08 1.58 9.18
N SER A 286 -4.06 2.19 8.55
CA SER A 286 -3.23 1.55 7.53
C SER A 286 -2.54 0.26 8.04
N GLU A 287 -1.95 0.31 9.24
CA GLU A 287 -1.30 -0.84 9.86
C GLU A 287 -2.31 -1.93 10.26
N LEU A 288 -3.48 -1.53 10.77
CA LEU A 288 -4.57 -2.45 11.09
C LEU A 288 -5.08 -3.19 9.84
N ASN A 289 -5.16 -2.54 8.69
CA ASN A 289 -5.53 -3.19 7.42
C ASN A 289 -4.47 -4.21 6.99
N ALA A 290 -3.19 -3.88 7.13
CA ALA A 290 -2.10 -4.80 6.82
C ALA A 290 -2.12 -6.04 7.74
N ILE A 291 -2.38 -5.84 9.04
CA ILE A 291 -2.58 -6.94 10.00
C ILE A 291 -3.83 -7.76 9.64
N GLN A 292 -4.93 -7.11 9.27
CA GLN A 292 -6.15 -7.78 8.85
C GLN A 292 -5.92 -8.69 7.64
N ALA A 293 -5.17 -8.22 6.64
CA ALA A 293 -4.82 -9.01 5.46
C ALA A 293 -4.10 -10.31 5.83
N LYS A 294 -3.12 -10.23 6.74
CA LYS A 294 -2.40 -11.41 7.26
C LYS A 294 -3.31 -12.34 8.05
N ILE A 295 -4.21 -11.80 8.87
CA ILE A 295 -5.20 -12.60 9.62
C ILE A 295 -6.15 -13.32 8.64
N GLN A 296 -6.64 -12.67 7.58
CA GLN A 296 -7.50 -13.32 6.58
C GLN A 296 -6.80 -14.51 5.91
N ILE A 297 -5.52 -14.38 5.58
CA ILE A 297 -4.74 -15.48 5.01
C ILE A 297 -4.60 -16.62 6.02
N LEU A 298 -4.35 -16.33 7.30
CA LEU A 298 -4.34 -17.34 8.36
C LEU A 298 -5.70 -18.02 8.55
N GLU A 299 -6.79 -17.26 8.55
CA GLU A 299 -8.15 -17.82 8.65
C GLU A 299 -8.44 -18.77 7.49
N HIS A 300 -8.01 -18.40 6.28
CA HIS A 300 -8.16 -19.23 5.10
C HIS A 300 -7.32 -20.50 5.17
N ILE A 301 -6.03 -20.40 5.53
CA ILE A 301 -5.15 -21.57 5.75
C ILE A 301 -5.76 -22.48 6.83
N ALA A 302 -6.22 -21.92 7.95
CA ALA A 302 -6.86 -22.68 9.02
C ALA A 302 -8.14 -23.37 8.54
N LYS A 303 -8.99 -22.71 7.73
CA LYS A 303 -10.19 -23.31 7.12
C LYS A 303 -9.82 -24.48 6.20
N LEU A 304 -8.83 -24.32 5.33
CA LEU A 304 -8.36 -25.38 4.44
C LEU A 304 -7.79 -26.58 5.21
N CYS A 305 -7.18 -26.33 6.37
CA CYS A 305 -6.59 -27.37 7.23
C CYS A 305 -7.55 -27.95 8.28
N GLN A 306 -8.78 -27.43 8.44
CA GLN A 306 -9.73 -27.83 9.49
C GLN A 306 -11.11 -28.15 8.93
N VAL A 307 -11.16 -29.05 7.96
CA VAL A 307 -12.43 -29.58 7.46
C VAL A 307 -12.87 -30.69 8.43
N ASP A 308 -13.66 -30.29 9.43
CA ASP A 308 -14.41 -31.09 10.42
C ASP A 308 -13.75 -31.44 11.77
N ASN A 309 -14.47 -31.19 12.86
CA ASN A 309 -14.11 -31.58 14.24
C ASN A 309 -13.96 -33.11 14.43
N ASN A 310 -14.46 -33.89 13.47
CA ASN A 310 -14.42 -35.34 13.43
C ASN A 310 -13.37 -35.91 12.44
N ASP A 311 -12.61 -35.07 11.71
CA ASP A 311 -11.63 -35.56 10.75
C ASP A 311 -10.28 -35.82 11.46
N ASP A 312 -10.02 -37.09 11.75
CA ASP A 312 -8.77 -37.54 12.37
C ASP A 312 -7.56 -37.36 11.43
N PHE A 313 -7.79 -37.20 10.12
CA PHE A 313 -6.76 -37.01 9.09
C PHE A 313 -5.82 -35.83 9.43
N PHE A 314 -6.38 -34.68 9.82
CA PHE A 314 -5.55 -33.52 10.16
C PHE A 314 -5.01 -33.57 11.59
N LYS A 315 -5.66 -34.31 12.51
CA LYS A 315 -5.10 -34.57 13.85
C LYS A 315 -3.86 -35.47 13.76
N GLU A 316 -3.79 -36.36 12.78
CA GLU A 316 -2.63 -37.23 12.51
C GLU A 316 -1.50 -36.49 11.76
N ILE A 317 -1.84 -35.57 10.85
CA ILE A 317 -0.84 -34.73 10.15
C ILE A 317 -0.21 -33.68 11.08
N PHE A 318 -1.01 -33.03 11.93
CA PHE A 318 -0.54 -31.96 12.84
C PHE A 318 -0.26 -32.44 14.28
N GLY A 319 -0.66 -33.66 14.63
CA GLY A 319 -0.33 -34.31 15.90
C GLY A 319 0.82 -35.29 15.71
N LEU A 320 1.94 -35.02 16.38
CA LEU A 320 3.07 -35.94 16.52
C LEU A 320 2.70 -37.19 17.37
N THR A 321 1.61 -37.88 17.07
CA THR A 321 1.37 -39.24 17.55
C THR A 321 2.17 -40.19 16.66
N ARG A 322 2.96 -41.08 17.28
CA ARG A 322 3.78 -42.09 16.60
C ARG A 322 3.01 -42.78 15.47
N VAL A 323 3.24 -42.36 14.23
CA VAL A 323 2.65 -43.00 13.05
C VAL A 323 3.60 -44.12 12.64
N ASN A 324 3.17 -45.38 12.80
CA ASN A 324 3.92 -46.56 12.35
C ASN A 324 3.84 -46.79 10.82
N ASN A 325 3.21 -45.87 10.08
CA ASN A 325 2.98 -46.00 8.64
C ASN A 325 3.63 -44.83 7.87
N ILE A 326 4.56 -45.16 6.98
CA ILE A 326 5.41 -44.21 6.24
C ILE A 326 4.61 -43.37 5.22
N SER A 327 3.48 -43.88 4.70
CA SER A 327 2.63 -43.15 3.74
C SER A 327 2.05 -41.88 4.35
N TYR A 328 1.43 -42.00 5.53
CA TYR A 328 0.83 -40.89 6.29
C TYR A 328 1.86 -39.83 6.71
N LEU A 329 3.13 -40.22 6.92
CA LEU A 329 4.24 -39.29 7.22
C LEU A 329 4.63 -38.43 6.01
N ILE A 330 4.46 -38.94 4.77
CA ILE A 330 4.75 -38.21 3.53
C ILE A 330 3.58 -37.28 3.14
N GLU A 331 2.35 -37.76 3.31
CA GLU A 331 1.09 -37.04 3.00
C GLU A 331 0.96 -35.73 3.80
N GLY A 332 1.18 -35.79 5.12
CA GLY A 332 1.20 -34.60 5.97
C GLY A 332 2.32 -33.61 5.65
N LYS A 333 3.47 -34.13 5.20
CA LYS A 333 4.66 -33.32 4.90
C LYS A 333 4.43 -32.37 3.72
N ARG A 334 3.66 -32.77 2.71
CA ARG A 334 3.35 -31.94 1.53
C ARG A 334 2.51 -30.72 1.87
N VAL A 335 1.43 -30.91 2.63
CA VAL A 335 0.58 -29.82 3.15
C VAL A 335 1.40 -28.90 4.06
N ILE A 336 2.16 -29.46 5.01
CA ILE A 336 2.99 -28.68 5.95
C ILE A 336 4.03 -27.84 5.21
N ASN A 337 4.70 -28.40 4.19
CA ASN A 337 5.70 -27.68 3.41
C ASN A 337 5.10 -26.49 2.65
N GLN A 338 3.91 -26.68 2.05
CA GLN A 338 3.20 -25.62 1.35
C GLN A 338 2.77 -24.50 2.32
N VAL A 339 2.20 -24.87 3.48
CA VAL A 339 1.85 -23.89 4.53
C VAL A 339 3.09 -23.15 5.01
N LYS A 340 4.19 -23.86 5.28
CA LYS A 340 5.46 -23.26 5.72
C LYS A 340 6.00 -22.25 4.71
N MET A 341 5.93 -22.56 3.41
CA MET A 341 6.34 -21.63 2.36
C MET A 341 5.52 -20.33 2.41
N ILE A 342 4.19 -20.43 2.49
CA ILE A 342 3.30 -19.26 2.57
C ILE A 342 3.57 -18.47 3.86
N MET A 343 3.74 -19.16 4.99
CA MET A 343 4.03 -18.53 6.28
C MET A 343 5.35 -17.77 6.29
N ASN A 344 6.42 -18.34 5.72
CA ASN A 344 7.72 -17.68 5.59
C ASN A 344 7.65 -16.35 4.82
N VAL A 345 6.75 -16.25 3.83
CA VAL A 345 6.54 -15.01 3.07
C VAL A 345 5.83 -13.95 3.92
N LEU A 346 4.89 -14.37 4.77
CA LEU A 346 4.14 -13.47 5.65
C LEU A 346 4.96 -13.02 6.87
N GLU A 347 5.87 -13.88 7.35
CA GLU A 347 6.83 -13.63 8.42
C GLU A 347 7.87 -12.59 7.97
N ASN A 348 7.53 -11.32 8.18
CA ASN A 348 8.46 -10.21 7.99
C ASN A 348 8.32 -9.20 9.12
N ASP A 349 9.45 -8.88 9.77
CA ASP A 349 9.49 -8.05 10.97
C ASP A 349 9.43 -6.54 10.72
N ARG A 350 9.72 -6.07 9.50
CA ARG A 350 9.88 -4.62 9.22
C ARG A 350 8.69 -3.96 8.53
N ASP A 351 7.85 -4.72 7.82
CA ASP A 351 6.67 -4.19 7.12
C ASP A 351 5.55 -5.23 7.05
N ASP A 352 4.37 -4.87 7.57
CA ASP A 352 3.19 -5.71 7.53
C ASP A 352 2.44 -5.66 6.22
N ARG A 353 2.72 -4.69 5.37
CA ARG A 353 1.98 -4.51 4.12
C ARG A 353 2.33 -5.60 3.12
N ILE A 354 1.29 -6.07 2.44
CA ILE A 354 1.33 -7.04 1.36
C ILE A 354 1.02 -6.26 0.07
N SER A 355 1.93 -6.29 -0.90
CA SER A 355 1.73 -5.65 -2.21
C SER A 355 0.72 -6.44 -3.06
N ASP A 356 0.20 -5.84 -4.13
CA ASP A 356 -0.75 -6.53 -5.02
C ASP A 356 -0.12 -7.72 -5.75
N GLN A 357 1.19 -7.66 -6.00
CA GLN A 357 1.94 -8.81 -6.50
C GLN A 357 1.94 -9.95 -5.48
N GLU A 358 2.25 -9.64 -4.21
CA GLU A 358 2.26 -10.64 -3.14
C GLU A 358 0.85 -11.21 -2.91
N ILE A 359 -0.21 -10.38 -2.96
CA ILE A 359 -1.60 -10.85 -2.86
C ILE A 359 -1.93 -11.84 -3.98
N ASP A 360 -1.49 -11.57 -5.21
CA ASP A 360 -1.73 -12.45 -6.36
C ASP A 360 -0.98 -13.78 -6.22
N ASP A 361 0.32 -13.70 -5.95
CA ASP A 361 1.20 -14.86 -5.78
C ASP A 361 0.72 -15.73 -4.60
N ILE A 362 0.33 -15.13 -3.47
CA ILE A 362 -0.23 -15.86 -2.32
C ILE A 362 -1.57 -16.51 -2.68
N ASN A 363 -2.46 -15.82 -3.40
CA ASN A 363 -3.73 -16.42 -3.82
C ASN A 363 -3.53 -17.65 -4.71
N GLN A 364 -2.59 -17.61 -5.65
CA GLN A 364 -2.23 -18.78 -6.48
C GLN A 364 -1.76 -19.95 -5.60
N GLU A 365 -0.95 -19.67 -4.59
CA GLU A 365 -0.41 -20.68 -3.69
C GLU A 365 -1.41 -21.17 -2.62
N LEU A 366 -2.43 -20.37 -2.27
CA LEU A 366 -3.58 -20.80 -1.47
C LEU A 366 -4.50 -21.72 -2.29
N THR A 367 -4.76 -21.40 -3.56
CA THR A 367 -5.47 -22.30 -4.48
C THR A 367 -4.74 -23.63 -4.62
N ARG A 368 -3.41 -23.57 -4.81
CA ARG A 368 -2.57 -24.78 -4.84
C ARG A 368 -2.67 -25.59 -3.54
N LEU A 369 -2.63 -24.93 -2.38
CA LEU A 369 -2.80 -25.58 -1.07
C LEU A 369 -4.16 -26.28 -0.96
N GLN A 370 -5.24 -25.64 -1.39
CA GLN A 370 -6.58 -26.25 -1.41
C GLN A 370 -6.60 -27.54 -2.24
N ARG A 371 -5.95 -27.53 -3.40
CA ARG A 371 -5.86 -28.71 -4.29
C ARG A 371 -5.00 -29.81 -3.72
N ILE A 372 -3.89 -29.48 -3.07
CA ILE A 372 -3.08 -30.45 -2.31
C ILE A 372 -3.95 -31.10 -1.23
N VAL A 373 -4.67 -30.32 -0.43
CA VAL A 373 -5.57 -30.86 0.60
C VAL A 373 -6.62 -31.81 -0.01
N GLN A 374 -7.26 -31.42 -1.11
CA GLN A 374 -8.25 -32.27 -1.79
C GLN A 374 -7.63 -33.57 -2.30
N PHE A 375 -6.47 -33.49 -2.96
CA PHE A 375 -5.75 -34.65 -3.48
C PHE A 375 -5.38 -35.63 -2.37
N GLU A 376 -4.74 -35.15 -1.30
CA GLU A 376 -4.29 -35.98 -0.19
C GLU A 376 -5.48 -36.66 0.51
N ARG A 377 -6.63 -35.98 0.65
CA ARG A 377 -7.86 -36.61 1.20
C ARG A 377 -8.41 -37.73 0.32
N ILE A 378 -8.39 -37.56 -1.00
CA ILE A 378 -8.88 -38.60 -1.93
C ILE A 378 -7.96 -39.81 -1.90
N VAL A 379 -6.64 -39.59 -1.91
CA VAL A 379 -5.63 -40.66 -1.85
C VAL A 379 -5.69 -41.42 -0.51
N ALA A 380 -5.99 -40.73 0.58
CA ALA A 380 -6.20 -41.33 1.89
C ALA A 380 -7.54 -42.08 2.04
N SER A 381 -8.44 -42.00 1.06
CA SER A 381 -9.74 -42.67 1.12
C SER A 381 -9.59 -44.20 1.03
N LYS A 382 -10.50 -44.92 1.70
CA LYS A 382 -10.46 -46.39 1.79
C LYS A 382 -10.51 -47.11 0.44
N HIS A 383 -11.18 -46.52 -0.55
CA HIS A 383 -11.41 -47.13 -1.87
C HIS A 383 -10.30 -46.82 -2.87
N TYR A 384 -9.45 -45.81 -2.61
CA TYR A 384 -8.35 -45.45 -3.51
C TYR A 384 -7.42 -46.64 -3.80
N ALA A 385 -7.11 -47.45 -2.78
CA ALA A 385 -6.23 -48.62 -2.93
C ALA A 385 -6.74 -49.64 -3.97
N GLN A 386 -8.06 -49.72 -4.18
CA GLN A 386 -8.70 -50.65 -5.11
C GLN A 386 -8.65 -50.15 -6.56
N VAL A 387 -8.60 -48.83 -6.76
CA VAL A 387 -8.62 -48.19 -8.09
C VAL A 387 -7.25 -47.63 -8.51
N LYS A 388 -6.22 -47.80 -7.67
CA LYS A 388 -4.89 -47.19 -7.83
C LYS A 388 -4.27 -47.37 -9.23
N THR A 389 -4.44 -48.53 -9.86
CA THR A 389 -3.93 -48.81 -11.21
C THR A 389 -4.74 -48.11 -12.30
N ILE A 390 -6.05 -47.95 -12.09
CA ILE A 390 -6.98 -47.31 -13.03
C ILE A 390 -6.74 -45.79 -13.05
N VAL A 391 -6.61 -45.18 -11.87
CA VAL A 391 -6.41 -43.74 -11.72
C VAL A 391 -4.95 -43.28 -11.84
N ALA A 392 -4.02 -44.19 -12.16
CA ALA A 392 -2.59 -43.93 -12.11
C ALA A 392 -2.15 -42.73 -12.96
N GLU A 393 -2.76 -42.56 -14.14
CA GLU A 393 -2.43 -41.44 -15.03
C GLU A 393 -2.95 -40.09 -14.47
N HIS A 394 -4.17 -40.05 -13.94
CA HIS A 394 -4.70 -38.85 -13.28
C HIS A 394 -3.83 -38.46 -12.08
N VAL A 395 -3.43 -39.43 -11.26
CA VAL A 395 -2.52 -39.21 -10.12
C VAL A 395 -1.20 -38.63 -10.61
N ARG A 396 -0.60 -39.21 -11.66
CA ARG A 396 0.67 -38.74 -12.24
C ARG A 396 0.57 -37.28 -12.73
N ILE A 397 -0.52 -36.93 -13.42
CA ILE A 397 -0.77 -35.56 -13.90
C ILE A 397 -0.90 -34.61 -12.70
N ILE A 398 -1.71 -34.97 -11.70
CA ILE A 398 -1.92 -34.15 -10.51
C ILE A 398 -0.61 -33.92 -9.76
N GLU A 399 0.16 -34.98 -9.47
CA GLU A 399 1.41 -34.85 -8.73
C GLU A 399 2.46 -34.01 -9.46
N ASN A 400 2.61 -34.23 -10.78
CA ASN A 400 3.57 -33.49 -11.60
C ASN A 400 3.27 -31.99 -11.65
N ASN A 401 2.02 -31.58 -11.47
CA ASN A 401 1.65 -30.16 -11.47
C ASN A 401 1.61 -29.59 -10.04
N LEU A 402 0.97 -30.27 -9.08
CA LEU A 402 0.81 -29.81 -7.69
C LEU A 402 2.12 -29.74 -6.93
N PHE A 403 3.09 -30.61 -7.22
CA PHE A 403 4.38 -30.61 -6.52
C PHE A 403 5.54 -30.11 -7.39
N SER A 404 5.22 -29.59 -8.58
CA SER A 404 6.18 -28.87 -9.42
C SER A 404 6.76 -27.65 -8.70
N LYS A 405 7.89 -27.15 -9.19
CA LYS A 405 8.39 -25.84 -8.78
C LYS A 405 7.89 -24.68 -9.65
N LEU A 406 7.07 -25.01 -10.66
CA LEU A 406 6.54 -24.03 -11.59
C LEU A 406 5.41 -23.22 -10.93
N ARG A 407 5.18 -22.04 -11.50
CA ARG A 407 4.11 -21.13 -11.10
C ARG A 407 2.75 -21.81 -11.29
N TYR A 408 1.87 -21.63 -10.30
CA TYR A 408 0.53 -22.21 -10.30
C TYR A 408 -0.48 -21.26 -10.97
N THR A 409 -0.79 -21.49 -12.24
CA THR A 409 -1.67 -20.62 -13.03
C THR A 409 -3.13 -21.10 -13.03
N ASN A 410 -4.04 -20.27 -13.52
CA ASN A 410 -5.45 -20.65 -13.64
C ASN A 410 -5.64 -21.83 -14.62
N GLU A 411 -4.83 -21.89 -15.68
CA GLU A 411 -4.88 -22.99 -16.66
C GLU A 411 -4.42 -24.31 -16.01
N VAL A 412 -3.38 -24.26 -15.19
CA VAL A 412 -2.91 -25.41 -14.40
C VAL A 412 -3.98 -25.85 -13.40
N ASP A 413 -4.64 -24.91 -12.71
CA ASP A 413 -5.73 -25.24 -11.78
C ASP A 413 -6.91 -25.91 -12.48
N ALA A 414 -7.33 -25.40 -13.64
CA ALA A 414 -8.43 -25.97 -14.40
C ALA A 414 -8.14 -27.43 -14.79
N ASN A 415 -6.93 -27.70 -15.29
CA ASN A 415 -6.49 -29.06 -15.62
C ASN A 415 -6.46 -29.98 -14.39
N ILE A 416 -5.91 -29.51 -13.26
CA ILE A 416 -5.87 -30.30 -12.01
C ILE A 416 -7.28 -30.57 -11.50
N MET A 417 -8.18 -29.59 -11.57
CA MET A 417 -9.56 -29.74 -11.11
C MET A 417 -10.30 -30.82 -11.91
N GLU A 418 -10.13 -30.87 -13.23
CA GLU A 418 -10.69 -31.93 -14.07
C GLU A 418 -10.17 -33.31 -13.66
N ASN A 419 -8.84 -33.45 -13.53
CA ASN A 419 -8.23 -34.70 -13.10
C ASN A 419 -8.63 -35.12 -11.67
N LEU A 420 -8.79 -34.15 -10.76
CA LEU A 420 -9.27 -34.42 -9.41
C LEU A 420 -10.71 -34.92 -9.41
N LYS A 421 -11.59 -34.36 -10.27
CA LYS A 421 -13.00 -34.79 -10.37
C LYS A 421 -13.10 -36.25 -10.82
N GLU A 422 -12.31 -36.62 -11.82
CA GLU A 422 -12.24 -38.00 -12.29
C GLU A 422 -11.68 -38.93 -11.21
N LEU A 423 -10.57 -38.55 -10.58
CA LEU A 423 -9.97 -39.29 -9.47
C LEU A 423 -10.96 -39.49 -8.31
N ASN A 424 -11.70 -38.44 -7.93
CA ASN A 424 -12.68 -38.49 -6.84
C ASN A 424 -13.87 -39.39 -7.16
N THR A 425 -14.32 -39.37 -8.43
CA THR A 425 -15.41 -40.22 -8.91
C THR A 425 -15.00 -41.69 -8.89
N GLN A 426 -13.82 -42.01 -9.43
CA GLN A 426 -13.33 -43.39 -9.47
C GLN A 426 -12.97 -43.92 -8.07
N ALA A 427 -12.42 -43.08 -7.20
CA ALA A 427 -12.12 -43.44 -5.82
C ALA A 427 -13.35 -43.45 -4.90
N ALA A 428 -14.57 -43.22 -5.43
CA ALA A 428 -15.81 -43.15 -4.66
C ALA A 428 -15.65 -42.30 -3.38
N SER A 429 -14.98 -41.15 -3.51
CA SER A 429 -14.65 -40.25 -2.41
C SER A 429 -15.67 -39.11 -2.34
N GLU A 430 -16.01 -38.69 -1.12
CA GLU A 430 -16.98 -37.61 -0.85
C GLU A 430 -16.31 -36.23 -0.78
N VAL A 431 -15.07 -36.10 -1.24
CA VAL A 431 -14.34 -34.82 -1.25
C VAL A 431 -14.98 -33.86 -2.25
N GLN A 432 -15.42 -32.70 -1.77
CA GLN A 432 -15.97 -31.65 -2.62
C GLN A 432 -14.87 -31.00 -3.45
N ILE A 433 -15.00 -31.08 -4.78
CA ILE A 433 -14.11 -30.42 -5.75
C ILE A 433 -14.89 -29.30 -6.44
N THR A 434 -14.79 -28.11 -5.87
CA THR A 434 -15.36 -26.89 -6.42
C THR A 434 -14.26 -25.98 -6.99
N GLU A 435 -14.70 -24.94 -7.70
CA GLU A 435 -13.84 -23.78 -7.95
C GLU A 435 -13.27 -23.27 -6.63
N ALA A 436 -11.99 -22.90 -6.67
CA ALA A 436 -11.35 -22.30 -5.51
C ALA A 436 -11.86 -20.88 -5.35
N GLU A 437 -12.46 -20.56 -4.20
CA GLU A 437 -12.80 -19.19 -3.87
C GLU A 437 -11.51 -18.39 -3.71
N ARG A 438 -11.24 -17.47 -4.65
CA ARG A 438 -10.16 -16.50 -4.47
C ARG A 438 -10.40 -15.72 -3.18
N LEU A 439 -9.40 -15.67 -2.31
CA LEU A 439 -9.49 -14.91 -1.09
C LEU A 439 -9.43 -13.42 -1.44
N ASN A 440 -10.52 -12.71 -1.15
CA ASN A 440 -10.56 -11.25 -1.21
C ASN A 440 -9.76 -10.67 -0.03
N ILE A 441 -8.44 -10.67 -0.18
CA ILE A 441 -7.48 -10.13 0.79
C ILE A 441 -7.62 -8.61 0.80
N VAL A 442 -7.81 -8.03 1.99
CA VAL A 442 -7.83 -6.58 2.17
C VAL A 442 -6.50 -5.99 1.71
N ARG A 443 -6.56 -5.09 0.73
CA ARG A 443 -5.38 -4.33 0.28
C ARG A 443 -4.95 -3.36 1.38
N ALA A 444 -3.64 -3.17 1.51
CA ALA A 444 -3.12 -2.21 2.48
C ALA A 444 -3.51 -0.79 2.05
N MET A 445 -4.34 -0.11 2.84
CA MET A 445 -4.55 1.32 2.65
C MET A 445 -3.21 2.04 2.82
N GLY A 446 -2.82 2.85 1.84
CA GLY A 446 -1.59 3.62 1.89
C GLY A 446 -1.62 4.82 0.95
N MET A 447 -0.51 5.52 0.86
CA MET A 447 -0.31 6.57 -0.13
C MET A 447 0.08 5.91 -1.46
N TYR A 448 -0.91 5.58 -2.29
CA TYR A 448 -0.68 4.89 -3.56
C TYR A 448 0.21 5.69 -4.52
N LYS A 449 0.87 4.99 -5.44
CA LYS A 449 1.51 5.60 -6.61
C LYS A 449 0.40 6.29 -7.43
N GLY A 450 0.22 7.60 -7.26
CA GLY A 450 -0.73 8.39 -8.03
C GLY A 450 -1.82 9.00 -7.16
N HIS A 451 -1.70 10.32 -6.98
CA HIS A 451 -2.80 11.29 -6.90
C HIS A 451 -3.97 10.89 -6.01
N TRP A 452 -4.00 11.43 -4.79
CA TRP A 452 -5.24 11.46 -4.03
C TRP A 452 -6.17 12.45 -4.70
N PHE A 453 -7.45 12.16 -4.78
CA PHE A 453 -8.45 13.02 -5.39
C PHE A 453 -9.54 13.36 -4.39
N LYS A 454 -10.29 14.42 -4.69
CA LYS A 454 -11.54 14.74 -4.01
C LYS A 454 -12.71 14.73 -4.99
N CYS A 455 -13.85 14.23 -4.54
CA CYS A 455 -15.10 14.35 -5.31
C CYS A 455 -15.68 15.77 -5.16
N PRO A 456 -16.71 16.16 -5.95
CA PRO A 456 -17.35 17.48 -5.84
C PRO A 456 -17.94 17.79 -4.45
N LYS A 457 -18.27 16.74 -3.66
CA LYS A 457 -18.72 16.89 -2.25
C LYS A 457 -17.57 16.86 -1.23
N GLY A 458 -16.32 16.75 -1.67
CA GLY A 458 -15.13 16.87 -0.83
C GLY A 458 -14.64 15.59 -0.13
N HIS A 459 -15.18 14.41 -0.47
CA HIS A 459 -14.67 13.11 -0.01
C HIS A 459 -13.37 12.75 -0.72
N VAL A 460 -12.38 12.30 0.05
CA VAL A 460 -11.04 11.97 -0.47
C VAL A 460 -10.92 10.50 -0.81
N TYR A 461 -10.33 10.19 -1.96
CA TYR A 461 -10.09 8.83 -2.43
C TYR A 461 -8.74 8.74 -3.14
N ALA A 462 -8.18 7.54 -3.21
CA ALA A 462 -7.02 7.24 -4.04
C ALA A 462 -7.50 6.40 -5.22
N ILE A 463 -6.95 6.64 -6.41
CA ILE A 463 -7.17 5.76 -7.55
C ILE A 463 -6.08 4.69 -7.49
N GLU A 464 -6.49 3.44 -7.29
CA GLU A 464 -5.59 2.28 -7.41
C GLU A 464 -5.46 1.97 -8.92
N ASP A 465 -4.29 2.24 -9.52
CA ASP A 465 -4.15 2.29 -10.98
C ASP A 465 -4.28 0.92 -11.70
N CYS A 466 -4.68 0.99 -12.98
CA CYS A 466 -4.75 -0.07 -14.01
C CYS A 466 -6.04 -0.92 -14.13
N GLY A 467 -7.11 -0.26 -14.58
CA GLY A 467 -8.24 -0.81 -15.34
C GLY A 467 -9.06 0.34 -15.94
N ASP A 468 -8.83 0.67 -17.21
CA ASP A 468 -9.45 1.76 -17.98
C ASP A 468 -9.59 3.11 -17.24
N ALA A 469 -8.51 3.90 -17.27
CA ALA A 469 -8.41 5.27 -16.77
C ALA A 469 -9.26 6.30 -17.56
N ALA A 470 -10.52 5.98 -17.88
CA ALA A 470 -11.42 6.87 -18.61
C ALA A 470 -12.91 6.77 -18.22
N THR A 471 -13.27 6.17 -17.08
CA THR A 471 -14.66 6.22 -16.60
C THR A 471 -14.79 7.06 -15.33
N PRO A 472 -15.64 8.11 -15.31
CA PRO A 472 -15.94 8.84 -14.08
C PRO A 472 -16.67 7.91 -13.10
N GLY A 473 -15.92 7.41 -12.11
CA GLY A 473 -16.47 6.59 -11.03
C GLY A 473 -17.31 7.45 -10.07
N LYS A 474 -18.46 6.92 -9.63
CA LYS A 474 -19.28 7.57 -8.59
C LYS A 474 -18.56 7.47 -7.25
N CYS A 475 -18.56 8.55 -6.48
CA CYS A 475 -18.03 8.55 -5.13
C CYS A 475 -18.75 7.50 -4.26
N ASN A 476 -18.01 6.56 -3.68
CA ASN A 476 -18.55 5.50 -2.83
C ASN A 476 -19.21 6.02 -1.54
N GLU A 477 -18.84 7.21 -1.08
CA GLU A 477 -19.39 7.83 0.13
C GLU A 477 -20.68 8.62 -0.16
N CYS A 478 -20.87 9.16 -1.38
CA CYS A 478 -21.99 10.08 -1.63
C CYS A 478 -22.66 10.02 -3.01
N GLY A 479 -22.23 9.10 -3.87
CA GLY A 479 -22.78 8.84 -5.20
C GLY A 479 -22.57 9.93 -6.25
N ALA A 480 -21.83 10.99 -5.91
CA ALA A 480 -21.53 12.13 -6.77
C ALA A 480 -20.48 11.82 -7.84
#